data_AF-A0A1J4MGW8-F1
#
_entry.id   AF-A0A1J4MGW8-F1
#
_cell.length_a   1.000
_cell.length_b   1.000
_cell.length_c   1.000
_cell.angle_alpha   90.00
_cell.angle_beta   90.00
_cell.angle_gamma   90.00
#
_symmetry.space_group_name_H-M   'P 1'
#
loop_
_entity.id
_entity.type
_entity.pdbx_description
1 polymer ?
#
loop_
_entity_poly.entity_id
_entity_poly.type
_entity_poly.pdbx_seq_one_letter_code
_entity_poly.pdbx_strand_id
1 'polypeptide(L)'
;MLEEKDKDEEIIEFLENYEYSESLSIFFSLRKDCLGVIDPPIVLEHQIQKSDGSRISIQDLEMLVKDGELRKLKVPRSIPSKNMTSCIGYSLKSDIFRVLNIRIREKYLNLENQVNGCFLDCLFNGEKRVSLLQEISRLIKVVFQDFKTISANNKQLSDHLSLISNSWKSEYRICENHNKILDGDFLLDILIRFGILRRDASDLHNLIFTTPSMGLFIQFLESGNSIIVNSLRRSKYKELFEDKFYSLKLGKSLLPIDFHLKDLHGTGIIKRM
;
A
#
# COMPACT_ATOMS: atom_id res chain seq x y z
N MET A 1 -6.09 -17.53 -22.24
CA MET A 1 -5.12 -18.44 -21.61
C MET A 1 -3.74 -18.05 -22.09
N LEU A 2 -2.97 -17.41 -21.21
CA LEU A 2 -1.52 -17.49 -21.06
C LEU A 2 -1.30 -17.03 -19.63
N GLU A 3 -0.66 -17.89 -18.84
CA GLU A 3 -0.48 -17.78 -17.41
C GLU A 3 0.47 -16.62 -17.10
N GLU A 4 -0.09 -15.47 -16.73
CA GLU A 4 0.65 -14.33 -16.17
C GLU A 4 0.90 -14.55 -14.66
N LYS A 5 1.03 -15.82 -14.25
CA LYS A 5 1.25 -16.25 -12.86
C LYS A 5 2.73 -16.35 -12.48
N ASP A 6 3.64 -16.41 -13.44
CA ASP A 6 5.05 -16.69 -13.14
C ASP A 6 5.95 -15.46 -13.05
N LYS A 7 5.63 -14.30 -13.63
CA LYS A 7 6.60 -13.18 -13.60
C LYS A 7 6.81 -12.60 -12.20
N ASP A 8 5.76 -12.47 -11.40
CA ASP A 8 5.89 -11.95 -10.04
C ASP A 8 6.56 -12.99 -9.12
N GLU A 9 6.32 -14.30 -9.32
CA GLU A 9 6.97 -15.37 -8.54
C GLU A 9 8.44 -15.57 -8.98
N GLU A 10 8.75 -15.52 -10.27
CA GLU A 10 10.12 -15.54 -10.81
C GLU A 10 10.92 -14.28 -10.43
N ILE A 11 10.29 -13.10 -10.40
CA ILE A 11 10.93 -11.88 -9.91
C ILE A 11 11.12 -11.93 -8.40
N ILE A 12 10.14 -12.44 -7.63
CA ILE A 12 10.33 -12.67 -6.20
C ILE A 12 11.45 -13.68 -5.97
N GLU A 13 11.49 -14.79 -6.68
CA GLU A 13 12.56 -15.80 -6.61
C GLU A 13 13.91 -15.22 -7.05
N PHE A 14 13.95 -14.40 -8.10
CA PHE A 14 15.15 -13.69 -8.54
C PHE A 14 15.64 -12.65 -7.52
N LEU A 15 14.73 -11.89 -6.90
CA LEU A 15 15.04 -10.89 -5.89
C LEU A 15 15.37 -11.52 -4.53
N GLU A 16 14.79 -12.67 -4.20
CA GLU A 16 15.11 -13.49 -3.03
C GLU A 16 16.48 -14.19 -3.20
N ASN A 17 16.85 -14.54 -4.44
CA ASN A 17 18.18 -15.05 -4.80
C ASN A 17 19.22 -13.94 -5.08
N TYR A 18 18.87 -12.67 -4.91
CA TYR A 18 19.78 -11.53 -5.11
C TYR A 18 20.71 -11.38 -3.89
N GLU A 19 21.63 -12.35 -3.73
CA GLU A 19 22.52 -12.53 -2.56
C GLU A 19 23.46 -11.34 -2.24
N TYR A 20 23.50 -10.30 -3.07
CA TYR A 20 24.49 -9.22 -2.95
C TYR A 20 23.97 -7.91 -2.33
N SER A 21 22.66 -7.71 -2.17
CA SER A 21 22.13 -6.49 -1.56
C SER A 21 21.64 -6.71 -0.13
N GLU A 22 22.40 -6.17 0.83
CA GLU A 22 22.03 -6.12 2.25
C GLU A 22 20.66 -5.42 2.45
N SER A 23 20.36 -4.38 1.67
CA SER A 23 19.10 -3.64 1.76
C SER A 23 17.89 -4.43 1.28
N LEU A 24 18.04 -5.19 0.18
CA LEU A 24 16.98 -6.07 -0.32
C LEU A 24 16.76 -7.24 0.64
N SER A 25 17.82 -7.85 1.15
CA SER A 25 17.73 -8.95 2.12
C SER A 25 16.94 -8.55 3.37
N ILE A 26 17.26 -7.39 3.96
CA ILE A 26 16.52 -6.85 5.11
C ILE A 26 15.08 -6.52 4.74
N PHE A 27 14.84 -5.91 3.58
CA PHE A 27 13.49 -5.62 3.09
C PHE A 27 12.63 -6.89 2.99
N PHE A 28 13.11 -7.95 2.35
CA PHE A 28 12.36 -9.20 2.20
C PHE A 28 12.13 -9.91 3.53
N SER A 29 13.11 -9.89 4.43
CA SER A 29 12.94 -10.40 5.79
C SER A 29 11.83 -9.65 6.54
N LEU A 30 11.86 -8.32 6.56
CA LEU A 30 10.82 -7.50 7.21
C LEU A 30 9.46 -7.65 6.55
N ARG A 31 9.43 -7.78 5.22
CA ARG A 31 8.21 -8.05 4.47
C ARG A 31 7.58 -9.36 4.90
N LYS A 32 8.39 -10.41 5.05
CA LYS A 32 7.94 -11.75 5.48
C LYS A 32 7.27 -11.71 6.85
N ASP A 33 7.81 -10.93 7.79
CA ASP A 33 7.24 -10.74 9.13
C ASP A 33 5.85 -10.07 9.10
N CYS A 34 5.55 -9.30 8.04
CA CYS A 34 4.28 -8.60 7.86
C CYS A 34 3.23 -9.40 7.07
N LEU A 35 3.63 -10.47 6.38
CA LEU A 35 2.73 -11.27 5.55
C LEU A 35 1.59 -11.87 6.38
N GLY A 36 0.36 -11.72 5.89
CA GLY A 36 -0.85 -12.20 6.59
C GLY A 36 -1.27 -11.39 7.82
N VAL A 37 -0.47 -10.41 8.25
CA VAL A 37 -0.81 -9.47 9.34
C VAL A 37 -1.41 -8.19 8.75
N ILE A 38 -0.73 -7.62 7.76
CA ILE A 38 -1.21 -6.47 7.00
C ILE A 38 -1.06 -6.79 5.52
N ASP A 39 -2.18 -6.68 4.82
CA ASP A 39 -2.25 -6.91 3.39
C ASP A 39 -2.64 -5.60 2.67
N PRO A 40 -1.78 -5.09 1.75
CA PRO A 40 -0.45 -5.59 1.40
C PRO A 40 0.61 -5.27 2.48
N PRO A 41 1.67 -6.08 2.62
CA PRO A 41 2.77 -5.79 3.54
C PRO A 41 3.42 -4.43 3.26
N ILE A 42 3.80 -3.73 4.33
CA ILE A 42 4.48 -2.42 4.26
C ILE A 42 5.74 -2.48 5.12
N VAL A 43 6.89 -2.20 4.50
CA VAL A 43 8.18 -2.08 5.18
C VAL A 43 8.56 -0.61 5.25
N LEU A 44 8.88 -0.08 6.44
CA LEU A 44 9.24 1.33 6.58
C LEU A 44 10.71 1.52 6.24
N GLU A 45 11.02 2.58 5.48
CA GLU A 45 12.38 2.87 5.01
C GLU A 45 13.40 2.89 6.16
N HIS A 46 13.06 3.54 7.27
CA HIS A 46 13.96 3.67 8.42
C HIS A 46 14.14 2.38 9.23
N GLN A 47 13.36 1.32 8.96
CA GLN A 47 13.58 0.00 9.56
C GLN A 47 14.63 -0.81 8.78
N ILE A 48 14.96 -0.40 7.56
CA ILE A 48 15.93 -1.05 6.69
C ILE A 48 17.32 -0.57 7.12
N GLN A 49 17.85 -1.20 8.16
CA GLN A 49 19.09 -0.88 8.85
C GLN A 49 19.77 -2.17 9.31
N LYS A 50 21.08 -2.12 9.56
CA LYS A 50 21.83 -3.28 10.09
C LYS A 50 21.40 -3.64 11.51
N SER A 51 21.83 -4.79 12.00
CA SER A 51 21.58 -5.24 13.37
C SER A 51 22.11 -4.28 14.44
N ASP A 52 23.20 -3.56 14.16
CA ASP A 52 23.76 -2.52 15.03
C ASP A 52 23.02 -1.17 14.92
N GLY A 53 22.01 -1.08 14.06
CA GLY A 53 21.22 0.11 13.83
C GLY A 53 21.82 1.13 12.87
N SER A 54 22.94 0.82 12.23
CA SER A 54 23.53 1.68 11.21
C SER A 54 22.69 1.70 9.92
N ARG A 55 22.63 2.87 9.28
CA ARG A 55 21.89 3.06 8.01
C ARG A 55 22.62 2.35 6.87
N ILE A 56 21.83 1.80 5.96
CA ILE A 56 22.33 1.21 4.71
C ILE A 56 21.84 2.00 3.51
N SER A 57 22.56 1.86 2.40
CA SER A 57 22.14 2.43 1.12
C SER A 57 20.83 1.76 0.66
N ILE A 58 19.85 2.55 0.24
CA ILE A 58 18.58 2.08 -0.31
C ILE A 58 18.56 2.12 -1.85
N GLN A 59 19.72 2.26 -2.50
CA GLN A 59 19.82 2.41 -3.95
C GLN A 59 19.15 1.28 -4.74
N ASP A 60 19.28 0.04 -4.28
CA ASP A 60 18.66 -1.11 -4.95
C ASP A 60 17.12 -1.05 -4.87
N LEU A 61 16.57 -0.61 -3.73
CA LEU A 61 15.12 -0.36 -3.60
C LEU A 61 14.67 0.79 -4.50
N GLU A 62 15.47 1.85 -4.63
CA GLU A 62 15.19 2.95 -5.57
C GLU A 62 15.17 2.48 -7.03
N MET A 63 16.05 1.54 -7.40
CA MET A 63 16.02 0.93 -8.72
C MET A 63 14.72 0.15 -8.94
N LEU A 64 14.30 -0.68 -7.97
CA LEU A 64 13.01 -1.37 -8.05
C LEU A 64 11.81 -0.42 -8.11
N VAL A 65 11.88 0.75 -7.48
CA VAL A 65 10.84 1.80 -7.62
C VAL A 65 10.83 2.36 -9.05
N LYS A 66 12.01 2.62 -9.65
CA LYS A 66 12.12 3.14 -11.02
C LYS A 66 11.64 2.12 -12.06
N ASP A 67 11.98 0.86 -11.87
CA ASP A 67 11.54 -0.25 -12.73
C ASP A 67 10.05 -0.53 -12.54
N GLY A 68 9.53 -0.12 -11.39
CA GLY A 68 8.11 -0.11 -11.10
C GLY A 68 7.64 -1.35 -10.36
N GLU A 69 8.56 -2.18 -9.85
CA GLU A 69 8.30 -3.36 -9.02
C GLU A 69 7.93 -2.99 -7.58
N LEU A 70 8.54 -1.93 -7.06
CA LEU A 70 8.29 -1.43 -5.71
C LEU A 70 7.49 -0.12 -5.76
N ARG A 71 6.62 0.10 -4.77
CA ARG A 71 5.90 1.35 -4.60
C ARG A 71 6.29 2.03 -3.30
N LYS A 72 6.60 3.32 -3.41
CA LYS A 72 6.76 4.21 -2.26
C LYS A 72 5.42 4.73 -1.80
N LEU A 73 5.26 4.78 -0.48
CA LEU A 73 4.03 5.18 0.19
C LEU A 73 4.36 6.21 1.25
N LYS A 74 3.57 7.29 1.32
CA LYS A 74 3.63 8.23 2.45
C LYS A 74 2.82 7.64 3.60
N VAL A 75 3.45 7.25 4.70
CA VAL A 75 2.79 6.70 5.89
C VAL A 75 2.67 7.81 6.94
N PRO A 76 1.45 8.34 7.20
CA PRO A 76 1.23 9.33 8.25
C PRO A 76 1.59 8.80 9.63
N ARG A 77 2.00 9.70 10.52
CA ARG A 77 2.32 9.38 11.91
C ARG A 77 1.53 10.30 12.84
N SER A 78 0.85 9.75 13.83
CA SER A 78 0.23 10.56 14.89
C SER A 78 1.24 11.09 15.91
N ILE A 79 2.36 10.39 16.10
CA ILE A 79 3.44 10.79 17.00
C ILE A 79 4.57 11.40 16.15
N PRO A 80 4.69 12.74 16.09
CA PRO A 80 5.80 13.37 15.39
C PRO A 80 7.11 13.15 16.16
N SER A 81 8.05 12.39 15.57
CA SER A 81 9.44 12.33 16.02
C SER A 81 10.22 13.47 15.36
N LYS A 82 10.85 14.36 16.14
CA LYS A 82 11.75 15.43 15.65
C LYS A 82 11.30 16.07 14.31
N ASN A 83 10.07 16.61 14.27
CA ASN A 83 9.47 17.30 13.11
C ASN A 83 9.07 16.44 11.89
N MET A 84 8.97 15.11 12.04
CA MET A 84 8.50 14.22 10.97
C MET A 84 7.01 13.86 11.14
N THR A 85 6.14 14.34 10.24
CA THR A 85 4.69 14.06 10.24
C THR A 85 4.31 12.80 9.45
N SER A 86 5.25 12.26 8.66
CA SER A 86 5.09 11.02 7.90
C SER A 86 6.42 10.37 7.59
N CYS A 87 6.47 9.05 7.48
CA CYS A 87 7.61 8.29 6.97
C CYS A 87 7.35 7.74 5.56
N ILE A 88 8.41 7.26 4.91
CA ILE A 88 8.34 6.53 3.64
C ILE A 88 8.22 5.03 3.96
N GLY A 89 7.24 4.38 3.34
CA GLY A 89 7.07 2.93 3.34
C GLY A 89 7.20 2.37 1.93
N TYR A 90 7.60 1.11 1.86
CA TYR A 90 7.75 0.33 0.63
C TYR A 90 6.80 -0.86 0.65
N SER A 91 6.19 -1.15 -0.49
CA SER A 91 5.36 -2.34 -0.71
C SER A 91 5.56 -2.84 -2.13
N LEU A 92 5.59 -4.16 -2.33
CA LEU A 92 5.66 -4.73 -3.67
C LEU A 92 4.39 -4.40 -4.43
N LYS A 93 4.53 -4.00 -5.69
CA LYS A 93 3.39 -3.72 -6.56
C LYS A 93 2.52 -4.96 -6.76
N SER A 94 3.14 -6.14 -6.85
CA SER A 94 2.44 -7.43 -6.91
C SER A 94 1.55 -7.67 -5.68
N ASP A 95 2.04 -7.39 -4.47
CA ASP A 95 1.22 -7.47 -3.25
C ASP A 95 0.05 -6.49 -3.28
N ILE A 96 0.29 -5.24 -3.67
CA ILE A 96 -0.76 -4.22 -3.77
C ILE A 96 -1.85 -4.70 -4.73
N PHE A 97 -1.48 -5.19 -5.92
CA PHE A 97 -2.45 -5.68 -6.90
C PHE A 97 -3.17 -6.94 -6.44
N ARG A 98 -2.48 -7.89 -5.81
CA ARG A 98 -3.09 -9.09 -5.24
C ARG A 98 -4.22 -8.70 -4.27
N VAL A 99 -3.92 -7.80 -3.34
CA VAL A 99 -4.89 -7.37 -2.31
C VAL A 99 -6.01 -6.51 -2.91
N LEU A 100 -5.70 -5.62 -3.85
CA LEU A 100 -6.72 -4.84 -4.55
C LEU A 100 -7.66 -5.76 -5.33
N ASN A 101 -7.14 -6.74 -6.05
CA ASN A 101 -7.96 -7.70 -6.79
C ASN A 101 -8.93 -8.47 -5.88
N ILE A 102 -8.46 -8.88 -4.68
CA ILE A 102 -9.32 -9.51 -3.68
C ILE A 102 -10.43 -8.54 -3.25
N ARG A 103 -10.07 -7.32 -2.84
CA ARG A 103 -11.04 -6.32 -2.36
C ARG A 103 -12.04 -5.86 -3.41
N ILE A 104 -11.61 -5.71 -4.65
CA ILE A 104 -12.49 -5.33 -5.76
C ILE A 104 -13.51 -6.44 -5.97
N ARG A 105 -13.09 -7.71 -5.97
CA ARG A 105 -14.01 -8.85 -6.06
C ARG A 105 -15.00 -8.87 -4.89
N GLU A 106 -14.53 -8.70 -3.66
CA GLU A 106 -15.40 -8.65 -2.47
C GLU A 106 -16.41 -7.50 -2.53
N LYS A 107 -15.97 -6.27 -2.84
CA LYS A 107 -16.86 -5.11 -2.96
C LYS A 107 -17.84 -5.26 -4.11
N TYR A 108 -17.40 -5.81 -5.24
CA TYR A 108 -18.25 -6.06 -6.39
C TYR A 108 -19.33 -7.10 -6.08
N LEU A 109 -18.98 -8.22 -5.45
CA LEU A 109 -19.95 -9.23 -5.00
C LEU A 109 -21.00 -8.61 -4.06
N ASN A 110 -20.57 -7.72 -3.16
CA ASN A 110 -21.49 -7.00 -2.28
C ASN A 110 -22.41 -6.02 -3.03
N LEU A 111 -21.88 -5.33 -4.05
CA LEU A 111 -22.66 -4.43 -4.91
C LEU A 111 -23.67 -5.22 -5.75
N GLU A 112 -23.29 -6.36 -6.32
CA GLU A 112 -24.18 -7.24 -7.09
C GLU A 112 -25.40 -7.68 -6.26
N ASN A 113 -25.17 -8.05 -5.00
CA ASN A 113 -26.25 -8.43 -4.09
C ASN A 113 -27.21 -7.27 -3.74
N GLN A 114 -26.79 -6.02 -3.95
CA GLN A 114 -27.58 -4.81 -3.65
C GLN A 114 -28.14 -4.15 -4.91
N VAL A 115 -27.56 -4.40 -6.08
CA VAL A 115 -27.80 -3.67 -7.32
C VAL A 115 -28.42 -4.60 -8.36
N ASN A 116 -29.75 -4.69 -8.33
CA ASN A 116 -30.57 -5.03 -9.51
C ASN A 116 -30.65 -3.80 -10.45
N GLY A 117 -29.50 -3.25 -10.84
CA GLY A 117 -29.40 -1.92 -11.45
C GLY A 117 -28.93 -1.94 -12.89
N CYS A 118 -29.57 -1.11 -13.71
CA CYS A 118 -29.31 -0.91 -15.14
C CYS A 118 -27.83 -0.58 -15.48
N PHE A 119 -26.98 -0.12 -14.55
CA PHE A 119 -25.58 0.23 -14.82
C PHE A 119 -24.73 -0.95 -15.29
N LEU A 120 -24.78 -2.06 -14.56
CA LEU A 120 -23.97 -3.25 -14.88
C LEU A 120 -24.46 -3.90 -16.19
N ASP A 121 -25.77 -3.93 -16.39
CA ASP A 121 -26.39 -4.41 -17.64
C ASP A 121 -26.05 -3.51 -18.85
N CYS A 122 -25.96 -2.20 -18.63
CA CYS A 122 -25.52 -1.22 -19.64
C CYS A 122 -24.04 -1.37 -19.98
N LEU A 123 -23.18 -1.56 -18.98
CA LEU A 123 -21.77 -1.81 -19.24
C LEU A 123 -21.56 -3.15 -19.96
N PHE A 124 -22.36 -4.17 -19.64
CA PHE A 124 -22.25 -5.50 -20.23
C PHE A 124 -23.63 -6.11 -20.46
N ASN A 125 -24.01 -6.26 -21.73
CA ASN A 125 -25.13 -7.12 -22.09
C ASN A 125 -24.86 -8.55 -21.58
N GLY A 126 -25.58 -8.98 -20.54
CA GLY A 126 -25.83 -10.37 -20.10
C GLY A 126 -24.65 -11.29 -19.75
N GLU A 127 -23.60 -11.34 -20.54
CA GLU A 127 -22.64 -12.48 -20.55
C GLU A 127 -21.21 -12.12 -20.10
N LYS A 128 -20.91 -10.87 -19.72
CA LYS A 128 -19.51 -10.40 -19.55
C LYS A 128 -19.18 -9.73 -18.20
N ARG A 129 -19.74 -10.20 -17.07
CA ARG A 129 -19.42 -9.66 -15.72
C ARG A 129 -17.94 -9.76 -15.34
N VAL A 130 -17.30 -10.87 -15.70
CA VAL A 130 -15.85 -11.09 -15.48
C VAL A 130 -15.02 -10.03 -16.20
N SER A 131 -15.49 -9.53 -17.34
CA SER A 131 -14.82 -8.50 -18.13
C SER A 131 -14.73 -7.17 -17.37
N LEU A 132 -15.75 -6.77 -16.59
CA LEU A 132 -15.70 -5.52 -15.81
C LEU A 132 -14.62 -5.56 -14.74
N LEU A 133 -14.59 -6.64 -13.97
CA LEU A 133 -13.60 -6.82 -12.90
C LEU A 133 -12.19 -6.82 -13.49
N GLN A 134 -12.00 -7.54 -14.60
CA GLN A 134 -10.72 -7.55 -15.32
C GLN A 134 -10.33 -6.17 -15.82
N GLU A 135 -11.29 -5.40 -16.33
CA GLU A 135 -11.06 -4.09 -16.91
C GLU A 135 -10.80 -3.01 -15.84
N ILE A 136 -11.48 -3.07 -14.69
CA ILE A 136 -11.15 -2.26 -13.50
C ILE A 136 -9.75 -2.62 -12.99
N SER A 137 -9.42 -3.91 -12.88
CA SER A 137 -8.08 -4.35 -12.49
C SER A 137 -7.01 -3.86 -13.48
N ARG A 138 -7.31 -3.90 -14.79
CA ARG A 138 -6.43 -3.40 -15.86
C ARG A 138 -6.22 -1.89 -15.73
N LEU A 139 -7.28 -1.11 -15.53
CA LEU A 139 -7.23 0.33 -15.30
C LEU A 139 -6.30 0.65 -14.12
N ILE A 140 -6.47 -0.03 -12.99
CA ILE A 140 -5.62 0.19 -11.81
C ILE A 140 -4.16 -0.14 -12.13
N LYS A 141 -3.90 -1.24 -12.85
CA LYS A 141 -2.53 -1.60 -13.27
C LYS A 141 -1.89 -0.50 -14.13
N VAL A 142 -2.63 0.02 -15.12
CA VAL A 142 -2.18 1.11 -16.01
C VAL A 142 -1.87 2.37 -15.22
N VAL A 143 -2.80 2.81 -14.34
CA VAL A 143 -2.60 4.00 -13.51
C VAL A 143 -1.36 3.84 -12.62
N PHE A 144 -1.15 2.67 -12.00
CA PHE A 144 0.07 2.44 -11.23
C PHE A 144 1.32 2.43 -12.10
N GLN A 145 1.28 1.90 -13.33
CA GLN A 145 2.43 1.86 -14.24
C GLN A 145 2.85 3.26 -14.72
N ASP A 146 1.88 4.07 -15.12
CA ASP A 146 2.12 5.39 -15.71
C ASP A 146 2.54 6.42 -14.64
N PHE A 147 2.09 6.26 -13.40
CA PHE A 147 2.42 7.15 -12.28
C PHE A 147 3.35 6.44 -11.28
N LYS A 148 4.67 6.66 -11.45
CA LYS A 148 5.73 6.05 -10.62
C LYS A 148 6.05 6.80 -9.32
N THR A 149 5.48 7.99 -9.13
CA THR A 149 5.77 8.88 -8.00
C THR A 149 4.87 8.61 -6.79
N ILE A 150 5.30 9.06 -5.60
CA ILE A 150 4.50 8.95 -4.35
C ILE A 150 3.16 9.69 -4.47
N SER A 151 3.14 10.80 -5.19
CA SER A 151 1.95 11.60 -5.48
C SER A 151 1.76 11.81 -6.97
N ALA A 152 0.51 11.98 -7.38
CA ALA A 152 0.11 12.32 -8.74
C ALA A 152 -0.71 13.61 -8.71
N ASN A 153 -0.52 14.46 -9.71
CA ASN A 153 -1.30 15.70 -9.87
C ASN A 153 -2.75 15.37 -10.25
N ASN A 154 -3.71 15.98 -9.55
CA ASN A 154 -5.13 15.67 -9.70
C ASN A 154 -5.64 15.96 -11.11
N LYS A 155 -5.19 17.07 -11.69
CA LYS A 155 -5.62 17.48 -13.04
C LYS A 155 -5.09 16.51 -14.08
N GLN A 156 -3.78 16.22 -14.04
CA GLN A 156 -3.17 15.26 -14.97
C GLN A 156 -3.81 13.88 -14.89
N LEU A 157 -4.10 13.41 -13.67
CA LEU A 157 -4.76 12.13 -13.48
C LEU A 157 -6.21 12.14 -13.98
N SER A 158 -7.00 13.19 -13.68
CA SER A 158 -8.39 13.30 -14.17
C SER A 158 -8.45 13.41 -15.70
N ASP A 159 -7.53 14.16 -16.32
CA ASP A 159 -7.42 14.25 -17.78
C ASP A 159 -7.11 12.87 -18.39
N HIS A 160 -6.18 12.12 -17.79
CA HIS A 160 -5.84 10.75 -18.22
C HIS A 160 -7.02 9.78 -18.06
N LEU A 161 -7.70 9.80 -16.91
CA LEU A 161 -8.87 8.96 -16.66
C LEU A 161 -10.04 9.32 -17.59
N SER A 162 -10.18 10.60 -17.97
CA SER A 162 -11.18 11.04 -18.93
C SER A 162 -10.94 10.43 -20.31
N LEU A 163 -9.68 10.33 -20.77
CA LEU A 163 -9.35 9.64 -22.02
C LEU A 163 -9.74 8.16 -21.98
N ILE A 164 -9.49 7.47 -20.86
CA ILE A 164 -9.89 6.07 -20.68
C ILE A 164 -11.42 5.93 -20.67
N SER A 165 -12.11 6.82 -19.97
CA SER A 165 -13.58 6.82 -19.89
C SER A 165 -14.22 6.95 -21.28
N ASN A 166 -13.63 7.75 -22.18
CA ASN A 166 -14.10 7.91 -23.56
C ASN A 166 -13.91 6.63 -24.38
N SER A 167 -12.79 5.93 -24.23
CA SER A 167 -12.58 4.60 -24.85
C SER A 167 -13.64 3.61 -24.35
N TRP A 168 -13.88 3.53 -23.04
CA TRP A 168 -14.92 2.66 -22.49
C TRP A 168 -16.32 3.00 -23.02
N LYS A 169 -16.68 4.28 -23.11
CA LYS A 169 -17.97 4.70 -23.70
C LYS A 169 -18.13 4.25 -25.15
N SER A 170 -17.04 4.26 -25.92
CA SER A 170 -17.07 3.83 -27.32
C SER A 170 -17.18 2.32 -27.48
N GLU A 171 -16.64 1.56 -26.54
CA GLU A 171 -16.59 0.10 -26.58
C GLU A 171 -17.84 -0.56 -25.99
N TYR A 172 -18.50 0.06 -25.01
CA TYR A 172 -19.62 -0.51 -24.25
C TYR A 172 -20.95 0.21 -24.49
N ARG A 173 -22.06 -0.54 -24.55
CA ARG A 173 -23.41 -0.01 -24.83
C ARG A 173 -24.08 0.59 -23.59
N ILE A 174 -23.61 1.75 -23.16
CA ILE A 174 -24.10 2.41 -21.95
C ILE A 174 -25.34 3.27 -22.23
N CYS A 175 -26.39 3.17 -21.41
CA CYS A 175 -27.57 4.03 -21.57
C CYS A 175 -27.27 5.50 -21.24
N GLU A 176 -28.14 6.42 -21.70
CA GLU A 176 -27.91 7.87 -21.60
C GLU A 176 -27.68 8.36 -20.15
N ASN A 177 -28.41 7.79 -19.17
CA ASN A 177 -28.24 8.14 -17.77
C ASN A 177 -26.82 7.81 -17.28
N HIS A 178 -26.33 6.60 -17.57
CA HIS A 178 -25.01 6.16 -17.14
C HIS A 178 -23.87 6.76 -17.98
N ASN A 179 -24.15 7.15 -19.23
CA ASN A 179 -23.18 7.84 -20.07
C ASN A 179 -22.81 9.22 -19.49
N LYS A 180 -23.77 9.90 -18.83
CA LYS A 180 -23.55 11.19 -18.17
C LYS A 180 -22.66 11.11 -16.92
N ILE A 181 -22.63 9.96 -16.24
CA ILE A 181 -21.86 9.75 -15.00
C ILE A 181 -20.56 8.98 -15.21
N LEU A 182 -20.40 8.21 -16.28
CA LEU A 182 -19.11 7.59 -16.58
C LEU A 182 -18.16 8.66 -17.13
N ASP A 183 -17.26 9.18 -16.32
CA ASP A 183 -16.24 10.15 -16.74
C ASP A 183 -14.94 9.94 -15.94
N GLY A 184 -13.95 10.82 -16.14
CA GLY A 184 -12.70 10.77 -15.38
C GLY A 184 -12.90 10.92 -13.88
N ASP A 185 -13.86 11.73 -13.45
CA ASP A 185 -14.14 11.98 -12.03
C ASP A 185 -14.81 10.77 -11.35
N PHE A 186 -15.68 10.05 -12.06
CA PHE A 186 -16.22 8.78 -11.61
C PHE A 186 -15.13 7.72 -11.41
N LEU A 187 -14.22 7.58 -12.38
CA LEU A 187 -13.09 6.66 -12.23
C LEU A 187 -12.16 7.09 -11.08
N LEU A 188 -11.98 8.38 -10.88
CA LEU A 188 -11.21 8.92 -9.76
C LEU A 188 -11.86 8.58 -8.40
N ASP A 189 -13.17 8.76 -8.28
CA ASP A 189 -13.93 8.39 -7.08
C ASP A 189 -13.81 6.89 -6.79
N ILE A 190 -13.84 6.02 -7.81
CA ILE A 190 -13.58 4.58 -7.65
C ILE A 190 -12.21 4.33 -7.02
N LEU A 191 -11.15 4.94 -7.55
CA LEU A 191 -9.79 4.76 -7.03
C LEU A 191 -9.68 5.21 -5.56
N ILE A 192 -10.33 6.32 -5.19
CA ILE A 192 -10.39 6.79 -3.80
C ILE A 192 -11.16 5.80 -2.91
N ARG A 193 -12.34 5.34 -3.34
CA ARG A 193 -13.17 4.38 -2.59
C ARG A 193 -12.52 3.02 -2.42
N PHE A 194 -11.67 2.61 -3.35
CA PHE A 194 -10.86 1.40 -3.21
C PHE A 194 -9.64 1.60 -2.30
N GLY A 195 -9.38 2.82 -1.84
CA GLY A 195 -8.25 3.15 -0.98
C GLY A 195 -6.93 3.06 -1.73
N ILE A 196 -6.95 3.34 -3.04
CA ILE A 196 -5.77 3.41 -3.90
C ILE A 196 -5.18 4.82 -3.86
N LEU A 197 -6.05 5.83 -3.85
CA LEU A 197 -5.69 7.22 -3.78
C LEU A 197 -6.27 7.88 -2.55
N ARG A 198 -5.58 8.88 -2.01
CA ARG A 198 -6.10 9.82 -1.02
C ARG A 198 -5.58 11.22 -1.29
N ARG A 199 -6.28 12.24 -0.82
CA ARG A 199 -5.82 13.64 -0.93
C ARG A 199 -4.53 13.83 -0.12
N ASP A 200 -3.56 14.57 -0.66
CA ASP A 200 -2.44 15.04 0.15
C ASP A 200 -2.91 16.15 1.09
N ALA A 201 -2.58 16.01 2.37
CA ALA A 201 -2.89 17.03 3.36
C ALA A 201 -2.03 18.28 3.19
N SER A 202 -0.84 18.16 2.58
CA SER A 202 0.05 19.30 2.31
C SER A 202 -0.25 20.04 1.01
N ASP A 203 -0.95 19.42 0.06
CA ASP A 203 -1.23 20.02 -1.24
C ASP A 203 -2.52 19.45 -1.83
N LEU A 204 -3.55 20.28 -1.92
CA LEU A 204 -4.87 19.89 -2.43
C LEU A 204 -4.88 19.60 -3.94
N HIS A 205 -3.85 19.99 -4.68
CA HIS A 205 -3.70 19.69 -6.10
C HIS A 205 -3.07 18.32 -6.37
N ASN A 206 -2.66 17.60 -5.33
CA ASN A 206 -2.03 16.30 -5.43
C ASN A 206 -2.81 15.22 -4.67
N LEU A 207 -2.78 14.00 -5.22
CA LEU A 207 -3.23 12.77 -4.60
C LEU A 207 -2.02 11.92 -4.29
N ILE A 208 -2.07 11.18 -3.19
CA ILE A 208 -1.02 10.25 -2.79
C ILE A 208 -1.52 8.83 -3.04
N PHE A 209 -0.64 8.01 -3.60
CA PHE A 209 -0.84 6.56 -3.60
C PHE A 209 -0.83 6.01 -2.17
N THR A 210 -1.83 5.20 -1.89
CA THR A 210 -1.95 4.47 -0.64
C THR A 210 -2.24 3.01 -0.95
N THR A 211 -2.10 2.18 0.06
CA THR A 211 -2.48 0.78 -0.03
C THR A 211 -3.81 0.54 0.68
N PRO A 212 -4.51 -0.53 0.28
CA PRO A 212 -5.47 -1.18 1.14
C PRO A 212 -4.92 -1.33 2.57
N SER A 213 -5.78 -1.20 3.59
CA SER A 213 -5.40 -1.43 4.99
C SER A 213 -4.41 -0.44 5.60
N MET A 214 -3.97 0.61 4.89
CA MET A 214 -3.04 1.62 5.44
C MET A 214 -3.50 2.19 6.80
N GLY A 215 -4.79 2.48 6.97
CA GLY A 215 -5.32 2.94 8.26
C GLY A 215 -5.16 1.92 9.40
N LEU A 216 -5.35 0.63 9.10
CA LEU A 216 -5.15 -0.45 10.06
C LEU A 216 -3.66 -0.62 10.41
N PHE A 217 -2.77 -0.51 9.42
CA PHE A 217 -1.33 -0.52 9.64
C PHE A 217 -0.90 0.59 10.60
N ILE A 218 -1.35 1.83 10.36
CA ILE A 218 -1.06 2.98 11.23
C ILE A 218 -1.55 2.69 12.65
N GLN A 219 -2.77 2.17 12.79
CA GLN A 219 -3.34 1.82 14.10
C GLN A 219 -2.51 0.76 14.84
N PHE A 220 -2.09 -0.32 14.17
CA PHE A 220 -1.24 -1.35 14.76
C PHE A 220 0.11 -0.78 15.20
N LEU A 221 0.76 -0.05 14.29
CA LEU A 221 2.04 0.61 14.53
C LEU A 221 2.00 1.51 15.77
N GLU A 222 1.02 2.41 15.84
CA GLU A 222 0.87 3.37 16.92
C GLU A 222 0.48 2.72 18.26
N SER A 223 -0.41 1.71 18.21
CA SER A 223 -0.81 0.95 19.40
C SER A 223 0.39 0.26 20.04
N GLY A 224 1.16 -0.51 19.26
CA GLY A 224 2.30 -1.27 19.80
C GLY A 224 3.42 -0.35 20.27
N ASN A 225 3.75 0.67 19.50
CA ASN A 225 4.78 1.66 19.86
C ASN A 225 4.46 2.38 21.18
N SER A 226 3.20 2.78 21.36
CA SER A 226 2.76 3.47 22.57
C SER A 226 2.95 2.60 23.82
N ILE A 227 2.68 1.29 23.73
CA ILE A 227 2.91 0.35 24.84
C ILE A 227 4.39 0.25 25.21
N ILE A 228 5.26 0.09 24.21
CA ILE A 228 6.72 -0.01 24.43
C ILE A 228 7.27 1.26 25.06
N VAL A 229 6.93 2.43 24.49
CA VAL A 229 7.39 3.73 24.98
C VAL A 229 6.88 3.98 26.40
N ASN A 230 5.63 3.64 26.71
CA ASN A 230 5.08 3.78 28.06
C ASN A 230 5.74 2.83 29.06
N SER A 231 6.06 1.60 28.65
CA SER A 231 6.81 0.65 29.49
C SER A 231 8.19 1.20 29.84
N LEU A 232 8.93 1.71 28.86
CA LEU A 232 10.22 2.37 29.06
C LEU A 232 10.10 3.58 30.00
N ARG A 233 9.13 4.47 29.76
CA ARG A 233 8.92 5.67 30.58
C ARG A 233 8.63 5.37 32.06
N ARG A 234 8.00 4.24 32.35
CA ARG A 234 7.69 3.81 33.73
C ARG A 234 8.89 3.15 34.43
N SER A 235 9.91 2.73 33.68
CA SER A 235 11.13 2.19 34.27
C SER A 235 11.97 3.30 34.91
N LYS A 236 12.61 3.00 36.05
CA LYS A 236 13.37 3.98 36.86
C LYS A 236 14.45 4.70 36.05
N TYR A 237 15.14 3.98 35.17
CA TYR A 237 16.26 4.50 34.38
C TYR A 237 15.90 4.76 32.91
N LYS A 238 14.63 4.60 32.52
CA LYS A 238 14.18 4.62 31.11
C LYS A 238 14.91 3.59 30.24
N GLU A 239 15.28 2.48 30.85
CA GLU A 239 16.04 1.38 30.27
C GLU A 239 15.41 0.05 30.71
N LEU A 240 15.35 -0.90 29.78
CA LEU A 240 14.81 -2.24 30.01
C LEU A 240 15.62 -3.24 29.19
N PHE A 241 15.85 -4.42 29.76
CA PHE A 241 16.37 -5.58 29.01
C PHE A 241 15.40 -6.00 27.92
N GLU A 242 15.94 -6.46 26.79
CA GLU A 242 15.13 -6.75 25.61
C GLU A 242 14.06 -7.83 25.88
N ASP A 243 14.42 -8.86 26.65
CA ASP A 243 13.52 -9.94 27.09
C ASP A 243 12.23 -9.46 27.73
N LYS A 244 12.26 -8.31 28.42
CA LYS A 244 11.06 -7.73 29.04
C LYS A 244 10.07 -7.25 28.00
N PHE A 245 10.52 -6.80 26.83
CA PHE A 245 9.62 -6.36 25.75
C PHE A 245 8.87 -7.52 25.11
N TYR A 246 9.49 -8.69 24.97
CA TYR A 246 8.84 -9.87 24.40
C TYR A 246 7.65 -10.37 25.24
N SER A 247 7.60 -10.01 26.53
CA SER A 247 6.46 -10.32 27.41
C SER A 247 5.29 -9.32 27.31
N LEU A 248 5.45 -8.21 26.58
CA LEU A 248 4.43 -7.16 26.51
C LEU A 248 3.27 -7.55 25.60
N LYS A 249 2.04 -7.26 26.06
CA LYS A 249 0.86 -7.26 25.21
C LYS A 249 0.78 -5.94 24.45
N LEU A 250 0.97 -5.96 23.14
CA LEU A 250 1.08 -4.77 22.26
C LEU A 250 -0.26 -4.08 21.95
N GLY A 251 -1.21 -4.15 22.89
CA GLY A 251 -2.55 -3.59 22.75
C GLY A 251 -3.30 -4.24 21.59
N LYS A 252 -3.68 -3.43 20.59
CA LYS A 252 -4.37 -3.88 19.38
C LYS A 252 -3.42 -4.27 18.25
N SER A 253 -2.11 -4.10 18.41
CA SER A 253 -1.16 -4.40 17.36
C SER A 253 -1.03 -5.91 17.15
N LEU A 254 -1.11 -6.32 15.88
CA LEU A 254 -0.79 -7.67 15.45
C LEU A 254 0.62 -7.79 14.85
N LEU A 255 1.34 -6.66 14.73
CA LEU A 255 2.73 -6.65 14.27
C LEU A 255 3.64 -7.26 15.35
N PRO A 256 4.71 -7.98 14.94
CA PRO A 256 5.63 -8.58 15.90
C PRO A 256 6.39 -7.50 16.68
N ILE A 257 6.80 -7.85 17.91
CA ILE A 257 7.55 -6.94 18.80
C ILE A 257 8.81 -6.38 18.12
N ASP A 258 9.51 -7.21 17.36
CA ASP A 258 10.72 -6.82 16.63
C ASP A 258 10.46 -5.73 15.59
N PHE A 259 9.31 -5.77 14.92
CA PHE A 259 8.90 -4.73 13.99
C PHE A 259 8.81 -3.38 14.72
N HIS A 260 8.16 -3.36 15.88
CA HIS A 260 8.01 -2.15 16.68
C HIS A 260 9.34 -1.64 17.25
N LEU A 261 10.18 -2.54 17.78
CA LEU A 261 11.48 -2.15 18.29
C LEU A 261 12.37 -1.59 17.18
N LYS A 262 12.34 -2.17 15.97
CA LYS A 262 13.02 -1.61 14.79
C LYS A 262 12.46 -0.26 14.36
N ASP A 263 11.13 -0.07 14.39
CA ASP A 263 10.48 1.22 14.08
C ASP A 263 10.92 2.33 15.05
N LEU A 264 10.83 2.05 16.34
CA LEU A 264 11.22 2.98 17.40
C LEU A 264 12.73 3.28 17.37
N HIS A 265 13.55 2.28 17.04
CA HIS A 265 14.98 2.46 16.88
C HIS A 265 15.31 3.32 15.66
N GLY A 266 14.76 2.98 14.49
CA GLY A 266 15.04 3.70 13.24
C GLY A 266 14.51 5.15 13.24
N THR A 267 13.46 5.44 14.02
CA THR A 267 12.99 6.81 14.27
C THR A 267 13.79 7.55 15.36
N GLY A 268 14.75 6.88 16.00
CA GLY A 268 15.59 7.45 17.06
C GLY A 268 14.85 7.73 18.36
N ILE A 269 13.68 7.10 18.58
CA ILE A 269 12.91 7.21 19.84
C ILE A 269 13.56 6.35 20.92
N ILE A 270 14.08 5.18 20.55
CA ILE A 270 14.86 4.30 21.43
C ILE A 270 16.24 4.05 20.84
N LYS A 271 17.19 3.67 21.70
CA LYS A 271 18.52 3.23 21.30
C LYS A 271 18.74 1.83 21.88
N ARG A 272 19.24 0.90 21.06
CA ARG A 272 19.73 -0.41 21.54
C ARG A 272 21.20 -0.21 21.96
N MET A 273 21.58 -0.71 23.13
CA MET A 273 22.92 -0.60 23.71
C MET A 273 23.51 -1.97 23.95
#